data_AF-A0A941AAE5-F1
#
_entry.id   AF-A0A941AAE5-F1
#
_cell.length_a   1.000
_cell.length_b   1.000
_cell.length_c   1.000
_cell.angle_alpha   90.00
_cell.angle_beta   90.00
_cell.angle_gamma   90.00
#
_symmetry.space_group_name_H-M   'P 1'
#
loop_
_entity.id
_entity.type
_entity.pdbx_description
1 polymer ?
#
loop_
_entity_poly.entity_id
_entity_poly.type
_entity_poly.pdbx_seq_one_letter_code
_entity_poly.pdbx_strand_id
1 'polypeptide(L)'
;MSRKELEKSSQWIVQETTCLDELTIAEGASITAAEGYSVTMTVDGVNKPIVPGKYQGKVILNVTENLLISSNVFKTAVYVENGKVVPEKSVLAFAVGGEVTDTYAKNITLTSEEEAVNGIYITGDCEYSVDNATITMTGNGGNDFVGCGAGILANGNAKVTVNKAKIKTQGAVRTAIFAGEHSTLTVNDSSIEVLDGKLPEDYTFTIEPGKMKEVPWMLGLSGNCRATNAVAYSTVRYNNTHIKAQKWGCLSTDAVDCCRLYATNCLIETVESGYGAYTIADCQGYFSGCTFNINDYALVIASESYGTFTDGCVVNSGRFGVMIHGGTGGGALTLNKGSVFNTKSAVIQVKERGGNIVVDGAELNSESGIILLAMESDDPILRAIARGEGLPPGFPVPPDKDGAEGEINEAWTTGKTEDAPKKEPAVFSTNLEASFKNVNLKGDFINSMTKRGDVILSFENATITGAITTGISDPIDSAPTQETYYMIGEVKNTYCSTDEEYGIKVSLDEKSTWIVDKSSYLNRITVATGASVKAADGKMLTMTVNGTPTSIKAGDTYEGKIVLMVK
;
A
#
# COMPACT_ATOMS: atom_id res chain seq x y z
N MET A 1 14.28 43.89 -25.54
CA MET A 1 13.41 42.90 -24.88
C MET A 1 12.63 42.16 -25.94
N SER A 2 12.72 40.83 -25.97
CA SER A 2 11.92 39.95 -26.81
C SER A 2 10.51 39.81 -26.24
N ARG A 3 9.48 40.17 -27.00
CA ARG A 3 8.06 40.13 -26.58
C ARG A 3 7.22 39.39 -27.61
N LYS A 4 6.25 38.61 -27.15
CA LYS A 4 5.23 37.98 -28.01
C LYS A 4 3.83 38.22 -27.44
N GLU A 5 2.90 38.54 -28.32
CA GLU A 5 1.48 38.70 -27.99
C GLU A 5 0.68 37.82 -28.95
N LEU A 6 -0.20 36.97 -28.40
CA LEU A 6 -1.11 36.14 -29.16
C LEU A 6 -2.51 36.72 -29.06
N GLU A 7 -3.08 37.03 -30.21
CA GLU A 7 -4.44 37.56 -30.34
C GLU A 7 -5.48 36.47 -30.04
N LYS A 8 -6.71 36.91 -29.74
CA LYS A 8 -7.84 36.02 -29.46
C LYS A 8 -8.00 34.96 -30.56
N SER A 9 -8.13 33.69 -30.15
CA SER A 9 -8.31 32.56 -31.07
C SER A 9 -7.18 32.34 -32.10
N SER A 10 -6.02 32.96 -31.90
CA SER A 10 -4.83 32.69 -32.72
C SER A 10 -4.10 31.41 -32.27
N GLN A 11 -3.38 30.78 -33.19
CA GLN A 11 -2.53 29.63 -32.90
C GLN A 11 -1.07 29.99 -33.17
N TRP A 12 -0.18 29.59 -32.26
CA TRP A 12 1.25 29.61 -32.48
C TRP A 12 1.82 28.20 -32.35
N ILE A 13 2.34 27.67 -33.45
CA ILE A 13 3.13 26.44 -33.46
C ILE A 13 4.59 26.83 -33.23
N VAL A 14 5.13 26.49 -32.06
CA VAL A 14 6.52 26.71 -31.68
C VAL A 14 7.37 25.61 -32.31
N GLN A 15 8.28 25.99 -33.21
CA GLN A 15 9.12 25.05 -33.97
C GLN A 15 10.43 24.71 -33.24
N GLU A 16 10.91 25.63 -32.40
CA GLU A 16 12.16 25.49 -31.65
C GLU A 16 12.05 26.21 -30.32
N THR A 17 12.87 25.79 -29.35
CA THR A 17 12.89 26.40 -28.01
C THR A 17 13.10 27.90 -28.12
N THR A 18 12.11 28.66 -27.62
CA THR A 18 12.05 30.12 -27.79
C THR A 18 12.14 30.82 -26.43
N CYS A 19 13.02 31.81 -26.32
CA CYS A 19 13.17 32.66 -25.14
C CYS A 19 12.54 34.03 -25.36
N LEU A 20 11.76 34.52 -24.39
CA LEU A 20 11.07 35.80 -24.38
C LEU A 20 11.26 36.49 -23.01
N ASP A 21 11.15 37.81 -22.98
CA ASP A 21 11.08 38.60 -21.74
C ASP A 21 9.62 38.84 -21.30
N GLU A 22 8.68 38.76 -22.26
CA GLU A 22 7.25 38.90 -22.02
C GLU A 22 6.44 38.07 -23.02
N LEU A 23 5.42 37.37 -22.52
CA LEU A 23 4.44 36.62 -23.30
C LEU A 23 3.02 36.98 -22.83
N THR A 24 2.19 37.46 -23.76
CA THR A 24 0.75 37.65 -23.52
C THR A 24 -0.04 36.64 -24.36
N ILE A 25 -0.91 35.88 -23.72
CA ILE A 25 -1.80 34.90 -24.35
C ILE A 25 -3.23 35.37 -24.15
N ALA A 26 -3.91 35.78 -25.23
CA ALA A 26 -5.33 36.13 -25.15
C ALA A 26 -6.22 34.90 -24.96
N GLU A 27 -7.45 35.12 -24.51
CA GLU A 27 -8.46 34.07 -24.38
C GLU A 27 -8.66 33.32 -25.71
N GLY A 28 -8.74 31.99 -25.65
CA GLY A 28 -8.90 31.13 -26.82
C GLY A 28 -7.67 31.01 -27.72
N ALA A 29 -6.58 31.74 -27.45
CA ALA A 29 -5.32 31.51 -28.15
C ALA A 29 -4.67 30.20 -27.70
N SER A 30 -3.94 29.53 -28.59
CA SER A 30 -3.25 28.27 -28.30
C SER A 30 -1.78 28.33 -28.71
N ILE A 31 -0.92 27.71 -27.89
CA ILE A 31 0.48 27.47 -28.20
C ILE A 31 0.68 25.97 -28.23
N THR A 32 1.18 25.46 -29.35
CA THR A 32 1.44 24.04 -29.56
C THR A 32 2.86 23.85 -30.08
N ALA A 33 3.37 22.62 -30.06
CA ALA A 33 4.57 22.26 -30.80
C ALA A 33 4.20 21.63 -32.15
N ALA A 34 5.21 21.38 -32.99
CA ALA A 34 5.05 20.55 -34.18
C ALA A 34 4.69 19.09 -33.81
N GLU A 35 4.16 18.34 -34.78
CA GLU A 35 3.86 16.90 -34.60
C GLU A 35 5.11 16.13 -34.15
N GLY A 36 4.93 15.22 -33.17
CA GLY A 36 6.04 14.49 -32.55
C GLY A 36 6.74 15.23 -31.42
N TYR A 37 6.37 16.48 -31.14
CA TYR A 37 6.95 17.30 -30.08
C TYR A 37 5.89 17.81 -29.10
N SER A 38 6.36 18.22 -27.93
CA SER A 38 5.59 18.90 -26.88
C SER A 38 6.21 20.27 -26.62
N VAL A 39 5.37 21.23 -26.24
CA VAL A 39 5.81 22.54 -25.76
C VAL A 39 5.57 22.64 -24.26
N THR A 40 6.61 23.03 -23.51
CA THR A 40 6.57 23.22 -22.06
C THR A 40 7.03 24.63 -21.72
N MET A 41 6.22 25.38 -20.97
CA MET A 41 6.57 26.74 -20.58
C MET A 41 7.26 26.77 -19.22
N THR A 42 8.32 27.57 -19.14
CA THR A 42 8.93 27.98 -17.87
C THR A 42 8.97 29.50 -17.78
N VAL A 43 8.76 30.04 -16.58
CA VAL A 43 8.92 31.46 -16.27
C VAL A 43 9.85 31.57 -15.07
N ASP A 44 11.02 32.18 -15.26
CA ASP A 44 12.07 32.25 -14.25
C ASP A 44 12.44 30.87 -13.65
N GLY A 45 12.38 29.84 -14.49
CA GLY A 45 12.68 28.45 -14.12
C GLY A 45 11.54 27.68 -13.44
N VAL A 46 10.40 28.32 -13.20
CA VAL A 46 9.17 27.64 -12.73
C VAL A 46 8.41 27.11 -13.93
N ASN A 47 8.11 25.81 -13.95
CA ASN A 47 7.25 25.23 -14.98
C ASN A 47 5.79 25.63 -14.75
N LYS A 48 5.16 26.22 -15.77
CA LYS A 48 3.83 26.83 -15.71
C LYS A 48 2.91 26.23 -16.77
N PRO A 49 1.61 26.04 -16.48
CA PRO A 49 0.64 25.71 -17.52
C PRO A 49 0.54 26.85 -18.54
N ILE A 50 0.38 26.50 -19.81
CA ILE A 50 0.17 27.45 -20.91
C ILE A 50 -1.32 27.78 -20.97
N VAL A 51 -1.72 28.89 -20.35
CA VAL A 51 -3.11 29.37 -20.30
C VAL A 51 -3.19 30.86 -20.63
N PRO A 52 -4.37 31.41 -20.96
CA PRO A 52 -4.52 32.84 -21.16
C PRO A 52 -4.00 33.67 -19.98
N GLY A 53 -3.23 34.71 -20.26
CA GLY A 53 -2.58 35.51 -19.22
C GLY A 53 -1.40 36.32 -19.73
N LYS A 54 -0.78 37.06 -18.81
CA LYS A 54 0.43 37.83 -19.06
C LYS A 54 1.57 37.27 -18.20
N TYR A 55 2.67 36.91 -18.86
CA TYR A 55 3.87 36.35 -18.24
C TYR A 55 5.04 37.30 -18.47
N GLN A 56 5.81 37.58 -17.42
CA GLN A 56 6.97 38.47 -17.43
C GLN A 56 8.12 37.80 -16.69
N GLY A 57 9.36 38.10 -17.11
CA GLY A 57 10.57 37.45 -16.62
C GLY A 57 11.22 36.64 -17.74
N LYS A 58 12.06 35.66 -17.39
CA LYS A 58 12.65 34.75 -18.38
C LYS A 58 11.62 33.69 -18.79
N VAL A 59 10.83 33.99 -19.82
CA VAL A 59 9.83 33.08 -20.38
C VAL A 59 10.50 32.20 -21.42
N ILE A 60 10.49 30.89 -21.24
CA ILE A 60 11.03 29.92 -22.21
C ILE A 60 9.94 28.93 -22.58
N LEU A 61 9.64 28.84 -23.87
CA LEU A 61 8.81 27.81 -24.47
C LEU A 61 9.75 26.71 -24.98
N ASN A 62 9.90 25.65 -24.20
CA ASN A 62 10.80 24.53 -24.50
C ASN A 62 10.09 23.55 -25.41
N VAL A 63 10.70 23.22 -26.55
CA VAL A 63 10.20 22.20 -27.48
C VAL A 63 11.02 20.93 -27.25
N THR A 64 10.35 19.85 -26.85
CA THR A 64 10.97 18.54 -26.59
C THR A 64 10.28 17.45 -27.39
N GLU A 65 11.00 16.41 -27.77
CA GLU A 65 10.42 15.21 -28.38
C GLU A 65 9.37 14.58 -27.45
N ASN A 66 8.32 14.02 -28.03
CA ASN A 66 7.31 13.32 -27.27
C ASN A 66 7.87 12.01 -26.70
N LEU A 67 7.68 11.83 -25.40
CA LEU A 67 7.99 10.59 -24.70
C LEU A 67 6.71 9.77 -24.53
N LEU A 68 6.52 8.72 -25.33
CA LEU A 68 5.32 7.89 -25.28
C LEU A 68 5.57 6.59 -24.50
N ILE A 69 4.86 6.41 -23.39
CA ILE A 69 4.92 5.19 -22.55
C ILE A 69 3.51 4.76 -22.20
N SER A 70 3.13 3.55 -22.61
CA SER A 70 1.80 2.97 -22.37
C SER A 70 0.66 3.94 -22.70
N SER A 71 0.73 4.58 -23.88
CA SER A 71 -0.21 5.60 -24.37
C SER A 71 -0.21 6.96 -23.63
N ASN A 72 0.66 7.17 -22.66
CA ASN A 72 0.82 8.46 -21.98
C ASN A 72 1.94 9.27 -22.63
N VAL A 73 1.72 10.57 -22.82
CA VAL A 73 2.75 11.51 -23.24
C VAL A 73 3.43 12.08 -22.00
N PHE A 74 4.71 11.78 -21.82
CA PHE A 74 5.53 12.28 -20.73
C PHE A 74 6.22 13.58 -21.12
N LYS A 75 6.34 14.48 -20.15
CA LYS A 75 7.22 15.65 -20.16
C LYS A 75 8.07 15.59 -18.89
N THR A 76 9.35 15.93 -18.96
CA THR A 76 10.21 15.89 -17.77
C THR A 76 11.24 17.02 -17.74
N ALA A 77 11.62 17.46 -16.54
CA ALA A 77 12.70 18.44 -16.38
C ALA A 77 14.03 17.87 -16.89
N VAL A 78 14.33 16.64 -16.46
CA VAL A 78 15.59 15.96 -16.72
C VAL A 78 15.29 14.53 -17.14
N TYR A 79 15.59 14.20 -18.40
CA TYR A 79 15.51 12.85 -18.93
C TYR A 79 16.92 12.26 -19.08
N VAL A 80 17.15 11.12 -18.43
CA VAL A 80 18.41 10.37 -18.47
C VAL A 80 18.14 8.98 -19.02
N GLU A 81 18.88 8.61 -20.05
CA GLU A 81 18.76 7.30 -20.72
C GLU A 81 20.16 6.72 -20.94
N ASN A 82 20.40 5.51 -20.44
CA ASN A 82 21.68 4.81 -20.57
C ASN A 82 22.88 5.67 -20.12
N GLY A 83 22.73 6.39 -19.01
CA GLY A 83 23.78 7.21 -18.41
C GLY A 83 24.11 8.46 -19.22
N LYS A 84 23.14 9.01 -19.95
CA LYS A 84 23.27 10.28 -20.64
C LYS A 84 22.04 11.13 -20.41
N VAL A 85 22.25 12.41 -20.10
CA VAL A 85 21.17 13.40 -20.18
C VAL A 85 20.83 13.58 -21.65
N VAL A 86 19.53 13.54 -22.00
CA VAL A 86 19.07 13.69 -23.38
C VAL A 86 18.37 15.05 -23.53
N PRO A 87 19.06 16.09 -24.04
CA PRO A 87 18.52 17.46 -24.05
C PRO A 87 17.22 17.61 -24.84
N GLU A 88 17.08 16.90 -25.96
CA GLU A 88 15.89 16.90 -26.82
C GLU A 88 14.64 16.32 -26.14
N LYS A 89 14.81 15.57 -25.04
CA LYS A 89 13.73 15.02 -24.20
C LYS A 89 13.63 15.71 -22.84
N SER A 90 14.46 16.72 -22.57
CA SER A 90 14.60 17.37 -21.26
C SER A 90 14.22 18.85 -21.31
N VAL A 91 13.35 19.28 -20.39
CA VAL A 91 13.04 20.69 -20.16
C VAL A 91 14.07 21.27 -19.17
N LEU A 92 15.35 21.35 -19.56
CA LEU A 92 16.44 21.71 -18.62
C LEU A 92 16.29 23.12 -18.01
N ALA A 93 15.52 24.01 -18.64
CA ALA A 93 15.17 25.32 -18.07
C ALA A 93 14.42 25.23 -16.73
N PHE A 94 13.79 24.09 -16.45
CA PHE A 94 13.08 23.77 -15.21
C PHE A 94 14.04 23.38 -14.07
N ALA A 95 15.27 22.94 -14.39
CA ALA A 95 16.30 22.61 -13.40
C ALA A 95 17.12 23.87 -13.03
N VAL A 96 16.82 24.46 -11.87
CA VAL A 96 17.43 25.72 -11.44
C VAL A 96 18.52 25.50 -10.39
N GLY A 97 19.58 26.32 -10.48
CA GLY A 97 20.62 26.47 -9.45
C GLY A 97 21.77 25.49 -9.62
N GLY A 98 21.55 24.23 -9.25
CA GLY A 98 22.56 23.18 -9.21
C GLY A 98 23.08 22.69 -10.56
N GLU A 99 23.62 21.47 -10.56
CA GLU A 99 24.25 20.85 -11.73
C GLU A 99 23.50 19.58 -12.13
N VAL A 100 23.36 19.36 -13.43
CA VAL A 100 22.84 18.14 -14.03
C VAL A 100 23.89 17.64 -15.02
N THR A 101 24.34 16.40 -14.84
CA THR A 101 25.33 15.72 -15.69
C THR A 101 24.79 14.36 -16.10
N ASP A 102 25.53 13.65 -16.94
CA ASP A 102 25.23 12.28 -17.37
C ASP A 102 25.14 11.25 -16.22
N THR A 103 25.68 11.57 -15.03
CA THR A 103 25.75 10.64 -13.90
C THR A 103 25.10 11.15 -12.62
N TYR A 104 24.76 12.44 -12.54
CA TYR A 104 24.10 12.99 -11.36
C TYR A 104 23.34 14.29 -11.61
N ALA A 105 22.31 14.53 -10.79
CA ALA A 105 21.69 15.83 -10.58
C ALA A 105 21.95 16.27 -9.12
N LYS A 106 22.54 17.44 -8.91
CA LYS A 106 23.00 17.88 -7.58
C LYS A 106 22.61 19.32 -7.28
N ASN A 107 22.06 19.57 -6.08
CA ASN A 107 21.66 20.89 -5.59
C ASN A 107 20.63 21.61 -6.49
N ILE A 108 19.83 20.87 -7.25
CA ILE A 108 18.83 21.45 -8.15
C ILE A 108 17.52 21.73 -7.43
N THR A 109 16.82 22.76 -7.90
CA THR A 109 15.44 23.04 -7.52
C THR A 109 14.52 22.85 -8.71
N LEU A 110 13.44 22.09 -8.54
CA LEU A 110 12.36 21.90 -9.50
C LEU A 110 11.06 22.42 -8.89
N THR A 111 10.46 23.46 -9.47
CA THR A 111 9.08 23.91 -9.17
C THR A 111 8.13 23.83 -10.38
N SER A 112 7.05 23.04 -10.30
CA SER A 112 6.05 22.88 -11.37
C SER A 112 4.63 23.14 -10.87
N GLU A 113 3.84 23.79 -11.72
CA GLU A 113 2.39 24.00 -11.58
C GLU A 113 1.61 23.33 -12.74
N GLU A 114 2.31 22.56 -13.57
CA GLU A 114 1.72 21.91 -14.74
C GLU A 114 1.37 20.44 -14.45
N GLU A 115 0.21 20.02 -14.93
CA GLU A 115 -0.23 18.62 -14.81
C GLU A 115 0.63 17.66 -15.63
N ALA A 116 0.76 16.42 -15.14
CA ALA A 116 1.42 15.32 -15.84
C ALA A 116 2.87 15.59 -16.32
N VAL A 117 3.58 16.51 -15.68
CA VAL A 117 5.04 16.70 -15.85
C VAL A 117 5.79 15.94 -14.76
N ASN A 118 6.86 15.24 -15.14
CA ASN A 118 7.80 14.59 -14.24
C ASN A 118 8.96 15.51 -13.84
N GLY A 119 9.49 15.35 -12.64
CA GLY A 119 10.73 16.04 -12.25
C GLY A 119 11.94 15.46 -12.95
N ILE A 120 12.36 14.26 -12.54
CA ILE A 120 13.52 13.55 -13.12
C ILE A 120 13.09 12.15 -13.56
N TYR A 121 13.38 11.80 -14.80
CA TYR A 121 13.17 10.47 -15.35
C TYR A 121 14.53 9.84 -15.68
N ILE A 122 14.91 8.78 -14.96
CA ILE A 122 16.08 7.95 -15.24
C ILE A 122 15.66 6.56 -15.77
N THR A 123 16.21 6.14 -16.91
CA THR A 123 15.91 4.85 -17.55
C THR A 123 17.11 4.21 -18.25
N GLY A 124 16.92 3.01 -18.77
CA GLY A 124 17.95 2.22 -19.44
C GLY A 124 18.88 1.51 -18.46
N ASP A 125 20.06 1.09 -18.92
CA ASP A 125 21.07 0.46 -18.07
C ASP A 125 22.09 1.53 -17.63
N CYS A 126 21.93 2.06 -16.42
CA CYS A 126 22.80 3.11 -15.90
C CYS A 126 22.79 3.20 -14.37
N GLU A 127 23.78 3.92 -13.84
CA GLU A 127 23.81 4.36 -12.45
C GLU A 127 23.72 5.89 -12.41
N TYR A 128 22.83 6.45 -11.58
CA TYR A 128 22.60 7.88 -11.50
C TYR A 128 22.30 8.34 -10.07
N SER A 129 22.87 9.47 -9.63
CA SER A 129 22.54 10.04 -8.32
C SER A 129 21.72 11.33 -8.40
N VAL A 130 20.82 11.52 -7.44
CA VAL A 130 20.07 12.76 -7.23
C VAL A 130 20.39 13.25 -5.82
N ASP A 131 21.26 14.25 -5.73
CA ASP A 131 21.85 14.70 -4.47
C ASP A 131 21.34 16.09 -4.08
N ASN A 132 20.71 16.19 -2.91
CA ASN A 132 20.23 17.45 -2.33
C ASN A 132 19.28 18.23 -3.28
N ALA A 133 18.37 17.51 -3.96
CA ALA A 133 17.36 18.12 -4.80
C ALA A 133 16.16 18.64 -3.97
N THR A 134 15.61 19.79 -4.35
CA THR A 134 14.33 20.30 -3.83
C THR A 134 13.29 20.27 -4.93
N ILE A 135 12.23 19.47 -4.77
CA ILE A 135 11.19 19.26 -5.79
C ILE A 135 9.85 19.68 -5.19
N THR A 136 9.13 20.58 -5.84
CA THR A 136 7.78 21.01 -5.48
C THR A 136 6.89 21.01 -6.72
N MET A 137 5.83 20.20 -6.72
CA MET A 137 5.00 20.02 -7.91
C MET A 137 3.51 20.01 -7.56
N THR A 138 2.74 20.86 -8.23
CA THR A 138 1.30 21.01 -8.05
C THR A 138 0.54 20.73 -9.36
N GLY A 139 -0.69 20.25 -9.25
CA GLY A 139 -1.54 19.83 -10.38
C GLY A 139 -1.67 18.31 -10.40
N ASN A 140 -2.60 17.69 -11.12
CA ASN A 140 -2.71 16.24 -11.09
C ASN A 140 -1.57 15.54 -11.85
N GLY A 141 -1.23 14.32 -11.43
CA GLY A 141 -0.43 13.40 -12.24
C GLY A 141 -1.25 12.84 -13.40
N GLY A 142 -0.56 12.17 -14.33
CA GLY A 142 -1.22 11.50 -15.45
C GLY A 142 -1.75 10.13 -15.02
N ASN A 143 -0.84 9.28 -14.57
CA ASN A 143 -1.07 7.86 -14.28
C ASN A 143 0.03 7.33 -13.34
N ASP A 144 -0.34 6.93 -12.12
CA ASP A 144 0.57 6.44 -11.08
C ASP A 144 0.96 4.96 -11.21
N PHE A 145 0.42 4.23 -12.20
CA PHE A 145 0.88 2.87 -12.57
C PHE A 145 2.12 2.88 -13.46
N VAL A 146 2.42 4.02 -14.10
CA VAL A 146 3.60 4.21 -14.97
C VAL A 146 4.47 5.39 -14.55
N GLY A 147 4.16 6.01 -13.41
CA GLY A 147 4.90 7.15 -12.87
C GLY A 147 4.71 8.46 -13.64
N CYS A 148 3.67 8.60 -14.48
CA CYS A 148 3.43 9.82 -15.24
C CYS A 148 3.03 10.97 -14.30
N GLY A 149 3.88 12.00 -14.23
CA GLY A 149 3.74 13.13 -13.31
C GLY A 149 4.54 13.01 -12.01
N ALA A 150 5.32 11.94 -11.84
CA ALA A 150 6.10 11.69 -10.62
C ALA A 150 7.26 12.68 -10.42
N GLY A 151 7.60 12.96 -9.16
CA GLY A 151 8.77 13.78 -8.80
C GLY A 151 10.08 13.17 -9.33
N ILE A 152 10.38 11.93 -8.95
CA ILE A 152 11.49 11.14 -9.49
C ILE A 152 10.95 9.79 -9.95
N LEU A 153 11.32 9.40 -11.17
CA LEU A 153 10.96 8.14 -11.79
C LEU A 153 12.23 7.38 -12.18
N ALA A 154 12.40 6.17 -11.64
CA ALA A 154 13.41 5.21 -12.07
C ALA A 154 12.75 4.06 -12.85
N ASN A 155 13.27 3.72 -14.03
CA ASN A 155 12.75 2.65 -14.87
C ASN A 155 13.89 1.89 -15.59
N GLY A 156 13.58 0.94 -16.47
CA GLY A 156 14.60 0.14 -17.15
C GLY A 156 15.36 -0.75 -16.17
N ASN A 157 16.69 -0.79 -16.33
CA ASN A 157 17.62 -1.44 -15.41
C ASN A 157 18.37 -0.40 -14.55
N ALA A 158 17.84 0.82 -14.44
CA ALA A 158 18.55 1.93 -13.81
C ALA A 158 18.75 1.68 -12.31
N LYS A 159 19.94 2.01 -11.82
CA LYS A 159 20.26 2.07 -10.40
C LYS A 159 20.36 3.52 -9.96
N VAL A 160 19.36 3.97 -9.22
CA VAL A 160 19.23 5.38 -8.83
C VAL A 160 19.44 5.52 -7.34
N THR A 161 20.30 6.47 -6.95
CA THR A 161 20.49 6.85 -5.55
C THR A 161 20.02 8.28 -5.33
N VAL A 162 19.02 8.48 -4.48
CA VAL A 162 18.52 9.80 -4.08
C VAL A 162 18.99 10.10 -2.67
N ASN A 163 19.76 11.17 -2.48
CA ASN A 163 20.29 11.54 -1.16
C ASN A 163 19.81 12.94 -0.78
N LYS A 164 19.34 13.11 0.46
CA LYS A 164 19.03 14.42 1.05
C LYS A 164 18.01 15.23 0.24
N ALA A 165 17.10 14.56 -0.46
CA ALA A 165 16.08 15.22 -1.25
C ALA A 165 14.93 15.74 -0.36
N LYS A 166 14.32 16.83 -0.80
CA LYS A 166 13.06 17.35 -0.24
C LYS A 166 12.04 17.36 -1.37
N ILE A 167 11.06 16.48 -1.30
CA ILE A 167 10.07 16.30 -2.37
C ILE A 167 8.69 16.56 -1.78
N LYS A 168 8.00 17.56 -2.34
CA LYS A 168 6.62 17.88 -2.02
C LYS A 168 5.76 17.84 -3.28
N THR A 169 4.73 17.00 -3.30
CA THR A 169 3.77 16.97 -4.40
C THR A 169 2.35 17.22 -3.91
N GLN A 170 1.53 17.84 -4.76
CA GLN A 170 0.10 18.05 -4.51
C GLN A 170 -0.70 17.82 -5.79
N GLY A 171 -1.52 16.76 -5.82
CA GLY A 171 -2.27 16.38 -7.00
C GLY A 171 -2.74 14.94 -6.95
N ALA A 172 -3.91 14.64 -7.53
CA ALA A 172 -4.35 13.27 -7.69
C ALA A 172 -3.34 12.51 -8.54
N VAL A 173 -2.97 11.30 -8.12
CA VAL A 173 -1.99 10.40 -8.74
C VAL A 173 -0.62 11.05 -9.05
N ARG A 174 -0.22 12.08 -8.28
CA ARG A 174 1.10 12.72 -8.38
C ARG A 174 2.09 12.18 -7.36
N THR A 175 2.57 10.96 -7.58
CA THR A 175 3.56 10.33 -6.70
C THR A 175 4.84 11.16 -6.59
N ALA A 176 5.50 11.14 -5.44
CA ALA A 176 6.80 11.78 -5.26
C ALA A 176 7.92 10.92 -5.86
N ILE A 177 7.84 9.61 -5.65
CA ILE A 177 8.83 8.62 -6.07
C ILE A 177 8.13 7.48 -6.81
N PHE A 178 8.68 7.07 -7.94
CA PHE A 178 8.24 5.91 -8.69
C PHE A 178 9.43 5.02 -9.09
N ALA A 179 9.28 3.71 -8.95
CA ALA A 179 10.23 2.72 -9.46
C ALA A 179 9.47 1.66 -10.28
N GLY A 180 9.90 1.46 -11.52
CA GLY A 180 9.30 0.49 -12.44
C GLY A 180 10.30 -0.45 -13.08
N GLU A 181 9.77 -1.38 -13.88
CA GLU A 181 10.52 -2.41 -14.61
C GLU A 181 11.53 -3.13 -13.69
N HIS A 182 12.82 -3.15 -14.03
CA HIS A 182 13.89 -3.80 -13.28
C HIS A 182 14.75 -2.81 -12.48
N SER A 183 14.26 -1.60 -12.25
CA SER A 183 15.05 -0.55 -11.61
C SER A 183 15.35 -0.86 -10.13
N THR A 184 16.48 -0.33 -9.65
CA THR A 184 16.80 -0.30 -8.22
C THR A 184 16.90 1.15 -7.76
N LEU A 185 16.04 1.55 -6.83
CA LEU A 185 16.03 2.90 -6.27
C LEU A 185 16.40 2.87 -4.79
N THR A 186 17.39 3.66 -4.39
CA THR A 186 17.76 3.85 -2.98
C THR A 186 17.59 5.31 -2.60
N VAL A 187 16.78 5.59 -1.58
CA VAL A 187 16.49 6.94 -1.07
C VAL A 187 17.04 7.05 0.35
N ASN A 188 17.95 7.99 0.57
CA ASN A 188 18.64 8.19 1.84
C ASN A 188 18.41 9.61 2.37
N ASP A 189 18.26 9.74 3.69
CA ASP A 189 18.28 11.02 4.42
C ASP A 189 17.30 12.08 3.86
N SER A 190 16.16 11.65 3.33
CA SER A 190 15.26 12.50 2.54
C SER A 190 13.94 12.79 3.27
N SER A 191 13.20 13.77 2.76
CA SER A 191 11.84 14.11 3.20
C SER A 191 10.89 14.11 2.00
N ILE A 192 9.82 13.33 2.11
CA ILE A 192 8.79 13.16 1.10
C ILE A 192 7.45 13.53 1.74
N GLU A 193 6.73 14.49 1.16
CA GLU A 193 5.38 14.85 1.55
C GLU A 193 4.47 14.89 0.32
N VAL A 194 3.35 14.17 0.35
CA VAL A 194 2.34 14.23 -0.72
C VAL A 194 0.97 14.64 -0.18
N LEU A 195 0.28 15.45 -0.96
CA LEU A 195 -1.05 15.99 -0.66
C LEU A 195 -2.02 15.62 -1.78
N ASP A 196 -3.29 15.43 -1.41
CA ASP A 196 -4.35 15.16 -2.38
C ASP A 196 -4.55 16.35 -3.34
N GLY A 197 -5.00 16.04 -4.55
CA GLY A 197 -5.45 17.01 -5.55
C GLY A 197 -6.97 17.12 -5.65
N LYS A 198 -7.43 18.06 -6.49
CA LYS A 198 -8.81 18.10 -6.96
C LYS A 198 -8.95 17.11 -8.11
N LEU A 199 -9.84 16.13 -7.98
CA LEU A 199 -10.18 15.21 -9.08
C LEU A 199 -10.76 16.00 -10.28
N PRO A 200 -10.52 15.55 -11.52
CA PRO A 200 -11.18 16.12 -12.71
C PRO A 200 -12.70 16.12 -12.56
N GLU A 201 -13.38 17.14 -13.11
CA GLU A 201 -14.85 17.29 -12.94
C GLU A 201 -15.66 16.19 -13.63
N ASP A 202 -15.08 15.56 -14.66
CA ASP A 202 -15.62 14.44 -15.42
C ASP A 202 -15.17 13.07 -14.87
N TYR A 203 -14.36 13.05 -13.81
CA TYR A 203 -13.90 11.80 -13.21
C TYR A 203 -15.05 11.07 -12.51
N THR A 204 -15.22 9.80 -12.86
CA THR A 204 -16.08 8.86 -12.16
C THR A 204 -15.21 7.83 -11.47
N PHE A 205 -15.52 7.51 -10.20
CA PHE A 205 -14.80 6.48 -9.46
C PHE A 205 -14.67 5.21 -10.30
N THR A 206 -13.43 4.75 -10.42
CA THR A 206 -13.10 3.48 -11.06
C THR A 206 -11.84 2.92 -10.43
N ILE A 207 -11.75 1.59 -10.48
CA ILE A 207 -10.57 0.82 -10.08
C ILE A 207 -9.80 0.31 -11.30
N GLU A 208 -10.18 0.73 -12.52
CA GLU A 208 -9.50 0.32 -13.75
C GLU A 208 -8.05 0.85 -13.76
N PRO A 209 -7.04 -0.02 -13.90
CA PRO A 209 -5.64 0.39 -13.96
C PRO A 209 -5.41 1.49 -15.01
N GLY A 210 -4.67 2.52 -14.62
CA GLY A 210 -4.39 3.68 -15.48
C GLY A 210 -5.53 4.70 -15.63
N LYS A 211 -6.76 4.39 -15.20
CA LYS A 211 -7.86 5.37 -15.06
C LYS A 211 -8.17 5.73 -13.62
N MET A 212 -7.88 4.82 -12.68
CA MET A 212 -8.03 5.04 -11.25
C MET A 212 -7.27 6.31 -10.82
N LYS A 213 -7.97 7.24 -10.15
CA LYS A 213 -7.36 8.45 -9.58
C LYS A 213 -7.55 8.58 -8.07
N GLU A 214 -8.24 7.65 -7.43
CA GLU A 214 -8.42 7.61 -5.98
C GLU A 214 -8.33 6.17 -5.46
N VAL A 215 -8.01 6.00 -4.18
CA VAL A 215 -7.87 4.67 -3.55
C VAL A 215 -9.18 3.89 -3.65
N PRO A 216 -9.15 2.56 -3.85
CA PRO A 216 -10.32 1.72 -3.69
C PRO A 216 -10.89 1.87 -2.27
N TRP A 217 -12.02 2.56 -2.14
CA TRP A 217 -12.62 2.84 -0.83
C TRP A 217 -13.03 1.55 -0.10
N MET A 218 -13.22 0.45 -0.84
CA MET A 218 -13.46 -0.91 -0.35
C MET A 218 -12.34 -1.47 0.54
N LEU A 219 -11.17 -0.85 0.57
CA LEU A 219 -10.11 -1.15 1.54
C LEU A 219 -10.35 -0.50 2.91
N GLY A 220 -11.41 0.30 3.05
CA GLY A 220 -11.64 1.15 4.21
C GLY A 220 -10.68 2.32 4.26
N LEU A 221 -10.38 2.91 3.11
CA LEU A 221 -9.43 4.01 2.91
C LEU A 221 -10.06 5.15 2.09
N SER A 222 -9.48 6.34 2.19
CA SER A 222 -9.73 7.46 1.27
C SER A 222 -8.42 8.10 0.82
N GLY A 223 -8.50 8.95 -0.21
CA GLY A 223 -7.36 9.69 -0.75
C GLY A 223 -7.15 9.51 -2.24
N ASN A 224 -6.39 10.43 -2.84
CA ASN A 224 -6.09 10.41 -4.27
C ASN A 224 -4.62 10.60 -4.62
N CYS A 225 -3.73 10.73 -3.62
CA CYS A 225 -2.29 10.68 -3.85
C CYS A 225 -1.57 9.73 -2.89
N ARG A 226 -0.80 8.78 -3.43
CA ARG A 226 0.16 7.95 -2.70
C ARG A 226 1.58 8.53 -2.81
N ALA A 227 2.42 8.37 -1.79
CA ALA A 227 3.73 9.02 -1.76
C ALA A 227 4.73 8.35 -2.71
N THR A 228 4.74 7.02 -2.72
CA THR A 228 5.67 6.23 -3.51
C THR A 228 4.93 5.07 -4.18
N ASN A 229 5.41 4.60 -5.34
CA ASN A 229 4.91 3.37 -5.94
C ASN A 229 6.05 2.55 -6.55
N ALA A 230 6.11 1.27 -6.24
CA ALA A 230 7.02 0.30 -6.83
C ALA A 230 6.22 -0.73 -7.64
N VAL A 231 6.59 -0.91 -8.90
CA VAL A 231 5.87 -1.79 -9.84
C VAL A 231 6.81 -2.80 -10.50
N ALA A 232 6.23 -3.82 -11.14
CA ALA A 232 6.94 -4.86 -11.89
C ALA A 232 7.99 -5.62 -11.04
N TYR A 233 9.28 -5.52 -11.40
CA TYR A 233 10.41 -6.23 -10.79
C TYR A 233 11.28 -5.30 -9.92
N SER A 234 10.77 -4.11 -9.60
CA SER A 234 11.59 -3.05 -9.00
C SER A 234 12.01 -3.37 -7.56
N THR A 235 13.18 -2.85 -7.19
CA THR A 235 13.65 -2.87 -5.80
C THR A 235 13.80 -1.46 -5.27
N VAL A 236 13.13 -1.15 -4.16
CA VAL A 236 13.21 0.16 -3.50
C VAL A 236 13.73 0.04 -2.08
N ARG A 237 14.60 0.97 -1.70
CA ARG A 237 15.18 1.07 -0.34
C ARG A 237 15.03 2.50 0.17
N TYR A 238 14.44 2.65 1.34
CA TYR A 238 14.32 3.92 2.04
C TYR A 238 15.13 3.84 3.34
N ASN A 239 16.13 4.71 3.51
CA ASN A 239 16.99 4.73 4.68
C ASN A 239 16.93 6.11 5.34
N ASN A 240 16.67 6.15 6.65
CA ASN A 240 16.63 7.40 7.42
C ASN A 240 15.78 8.50 6.73
N THR A 241 14.61 8.13 6.22
CA THR A 241 13.77 9.00 5.39
C THR A 241 12.44 9.23 6.09
N HIS A 242 11.95 10.47 6.03
CA HIS A 242 10.60 10.82 6.46
C HIS A 242 9.66 10.80 5.26
N ILE A 243 8.63 9.95 5.33
CA ILE A 243 7.65 9.75 4.26
C ILE A 243 6.27 10.03 4.84
N LYS A 244 5.61 11.05 4.29
CA LYS A 244 4.31 11.51 4.78
C LYS A 244 3.32 11.63 3.63
N ALA A 245 2.15 11.04 3.81
CA ALA A 245 1.02 11.21 2.89
C ALA A 245 -0.16 11.84 3.63
N GLN A 246 -0.88 12.77 3.00
CA GLN A 246 -2.13 13.26 3.55
C GLN A 246 -3.14 12.12 3.68
N LYS A 247 -3.29 11.35 2.59
CA LYS A 247 -4.20 10.22 2.47
C LYS A 247 -3.57 9.02 1.71
N TRP A 248 -4.37 8.02 1.35
CA TRP A 248 -4.02 6.82 0.55
C TRP A 248 -2.89 5.96 1.09
N GLY A 249 -1.62 6.36 0.93
CA GLY A 249 -0.49 5.47 1.22
C GLY A 249 0.89 6.10 1.15
N CYS A 250 1.82 5.61 1.97
CA CYS A 250 3.23 6.03 1.93
C CYS A 250 4.09 5.11 1.04
N LEU A 251 4.11 3.81 1.32
CA LEU A 251 4.92 2.81 0.64
C LEU A 251 4.05 1.85 -0.17
N SER A 252 3.77 2.17 -1.43
CA SER A 252 2.85 1.38 -2.24
C SER A 252 3.57 0.47 -3.22
N THR A 253 2.89 -0.65 -3.55
CA THR A 253 3.24 -1.49 -4.69
C THR A 253 1.99 -1.81 -5.51
N ASP A 254 2.12 -1.84 -6.83
CA ASP A 254 1.06 -2.21 -7.77
C ASP A 254 1.65 -2.97 -8.96
N ALA A 255 0.83 -3.75 -9.67
CA ALA A 255 1.24 -4.49 -10.88
C ALA A 255 2.59 -5.22 -10.66
N VAL A 256 2.65 -6.00 -9.58
CA VAL A 256 3.90 -6.60 -9.10
C VAL A 256 4.12 -7.95 -9.78
N ASP A 257 5.30 -8.09 -10.39
CA ASP A 257 5.83 -9.39 -10.79
C ASP A 257 6.79 -9.95 -9.74
N CYS A 258 7.70 -9.11 -9.22
CA CYS A 258 8.67 -9.47 -8.18
C CYS A 258 9.27 -8.20 -7.55
N CYS A 259 8.55 -7.57 -6.62
CA CYS A 259 8.98 -6.32 -6.00
C CYS A 259 9.66 -6.56 -4.65
N ARG A 260 10.66 -5.73 -4.32
CA ARG A 260 11.33 -5.75 -3.01
C ARG A 260 11.33 -4.36 -2.40
N LEU A 261 10.67 -4.21 -1.26
CA LEU A 261 10.43 -2.94 -0.59
C LEU A 261 11.10 -2.96 0.79
N TYR A 262 12.13 -2.15 0.97
CA TYR A 262 12.86 -2.05 2.23
C TYR A 262 12.74 -0.65 2.82
N ALA A 263 12.46 -0.55 4.12
CA ALA A 263 12.61 0.69 4.89
C ALA A 263 13.43 0.43 6.15
N THR A 264 14.40 1.32 6.42
CA THR A 264 15.28 1.22 7.59
C THR A 264 15.40 2.56 8.27
N ASN A 265 15.06 2.61 9.56
CA ASN A 265 15.08 3.81 10.40
C ASN A 265 14.26 4.98 9.81
N CYS A 266 13.11 4.68 9.19
CA CYS A 266 12.24 5.68 8.60
C CYS A 266 11.14 6.13 9.56
N LEU A 267 10.67 7.37 9.38
CA LEU A 267 9.40 7.85 9.93
C LEU A 267 8.36 7.81 8.80
N ILE A 268 7.26 7.10 9.00
CA ILE A 268 6.23 6.86 7.98
C ILE A 268 4.88 7.30 8.55
N GLU A 269 4.20 8.24 7.88
CA GLU A 269 3.01 8.89 8.44
C GLU A 269 1.88 9.07 7.44
N THR A 270 0.65 8.74 7.86
CA THR A 270 -0.57 9.19 7.19
C THR A 270 -1.36 10.11 8.10
N VAL A 271 -1.94 11.19 7.55
CA VAL A 271 -2.55 12.25 8.37
C VAL A 271 -4.05 12.07 8.55
N GLU A 272 -4.79 11.86 7.46
CA GLU A 272 -6.26 11.83 7.48
C GLU A 272 -6.83 10.44 7.18
N SER A 273 -6.16 9.67 6.32
CA SER A 273 -6.50 8.27 5.98
C SER A 273 -5.30 7.59 5.30
N GLY A 274 -5.31 6.27 5.14
CA GLY A 274 -4.35 5.55 4.32
C GLY A 274 -3.46 4.60 5.11
N TYR A 275 -2.65 3.85 4.36
CA TYR A 275 -1.74 2.86 4.88
C TYR A 275 -0.29 3.34 5.00
N GLY A 276 0.47 2.72 5.90
CA GLY A 276 1.93 2.87 5.96
C GLY A 276 2.61 2.19 4.78
N ALA A 277 2.29 0.91 4.57
CA ALA A 277 2.76 0.14 3.42
C ALA A 277 1.67 -0.75 2.82
N TYR A 278 1.78 -1.04 1.53
CA TYR A 278 0.94 -1.98 0.80
C TYR A 278 1.84 -2.92 0.01
N THR A 279 1.68 -4.23 0.21
CA THR A 279 2.40 -5.27 -0.54
C THR A 279 1.40 -6.16 -1.28
N ILE A 280 1.68 -6.49 -2.53
CA ILE A 280 0.84 -7.37 -3.36
C ILE A 280 1.65 -8.33 -4.21
N ALA A 281 1.07 -9.49 -4.57
CA ALA A 281 1.69 -10.55 -5.36
C ALA A 281 3.06 -10.98 -4.78
N ASP A 282 4.09 -11.21 -5.61
CA ASP A 282 5.47 -11.47 -5.15
C ASP A 282 6.17 -10.17 -4.70
N CYS A 283 5.59 -9.48 -3.72
CA CYS A 283 6.24 -8.38 -3.02
C CYS A 283 6.72 -8.82 -1.64
N GLN A 284 7.96 -8.43 -1.30
CA GLN A 284 8.49 -8.56 0.06
C GLN A 284 8.71 -7.17 0.67
N GLY A 285 7.90 -6.84 1.68
CA GLY A 285 8.07 -5.67 2.53
C GLY A 285 8.91 -5.97 3.77
N TYR A 286 9.97 -5.21 4.00
CA TYR A 286 10.87 -5.37 5.15
C TYR A 286 11.15 -4.03 5.82
N PHE A 287 10.72 -3.90 7.07
CA PHE A 287 10.75 -2.67 7.86
C PHE A 287 11.57 -2.90 9.13
N SER A 288 12.69 -2.19 9.27
CA SER A 288 13.64 -2.34 10.39
C SER A 288 13.85 -0.99 11.11
N GLY A 289 13.61 -0.94 12.42
CA GLY A 289 13.79 0.27 13.23
C GLY A 289 12.93 1.47 12.82
N CYS A 290 11.83 1.24 12.09
CA CYS A 290 10.95 2.30 11.60
C CYS A 290 9.88 2.70 12.64
N THR A 291 9.42 3.95 12.56
CA THR A 291 8.21 4.41 13.26
C THR A 291 7.10 4.67 12.26
N PHE A 292 5.95 4.06 12.50
CA PHE A 292 4.72 4.23 11.71
C PHE A 292 3.68 4.97 12.57
N ASN A 293 3.25 6.16 12.15
CA ASN A 293 2.12 6.87 12.74
C ASN A 293 1.01 6.97 11.68
N ILE A 294 0.08 6.02 11.70
CA ILE A 294 -0.81 5.77 10.57
C ILE A 294 -2.26 5.88 11.01
N ASN A 295 -3.10 6.45 10.16
CA ASN A 295 -4.52 6.63 10.47
C ASN A 295 -5.32 5.31 10.40
N ASP A 296 -5.09 4.48 9.37
CA ASP A 296 -5.90 3.28 9.12
C ASP A 296 -5.17 1.94 9.30
N TYR A 297 -4.17 1.63 8.46
CA TYR A 297 -3.46 0.33 8.48
C TYR A 297 -1.95 0.51 8.36
N ALA A 298 -1.15 0.02 9.30
CA ALA A 298 0.30 0.11 9.16
C ALA A 298 0.81 -0.68 7.96
N LEU A 299 0.21 -1.85 7.70
CA LEU A 299 0.48 -2.67 6.53
C LEU A 299 -0.80 -3.28 5.98
N VAL A 300 -0.92 -3.28 4.65
CA VAL A 300 -1.87 -4.14 3.92
C VAL A 300 -1.09 -5.19 3.14
N ILE A 301 -1.39 -6.46 3.40
CA ILE A 301 -0.85 -7.62 2.69
C ILE A 301 -1.96 -8.13 1.76
N ALA A 302 -1.76 -7.95 0.46
CA ALA A 302 -2.63 -8.46 -0.57
C ALA A 302 -2.01 -9.69 -1.25
N SER A 303 -2.84 -10.69 -1.57
CA SER A 303 -2.42 -11.91 -2.27
C SER A 303 -1.24 -12.60 -1.55
N GLU A 304 -0.34 -13.26 -2.27
CA GLU A 304 0.78 -14.04 -1.72
C GLU A 304 1.98 -13.21 -1.19
N SER A 305 1.79 -11.92 -0.91
CA SER A 305 2.88 -11.03 -0.49
C SER A 305 3.29 -11.17 0.98
N TYR A 306 4.42 -10.54 1.33
CA TYR A 306 5.06 -10.68 2.64
C TYR A 306 5.31 -9.33 3.30
N GLY A 307 5.17 -9.28 4.63
CA GLY A 307 5.56 -8.15 5.46
C GLY A 307 6.36 -8.56 6.69
N THR A 308 7.46 -7.87 6.95
CA THR A 308 8.27 -8.07 8.17
C THR A 308 8.50 -6.75 8.90
N PHE A 309 8.15 -6.70 10.18
CA PHE A 309 8.53 -5.65 11.12
C PHE A 309 9.54 -6.21 12.12
N THR A 310 10.68 -5.55 12.23
CA THR A 310 11.83 -6.08 12.98
C THR A 310 12.68 -4.96 13.57
N ASP A 311 13.67 -5.35 14.38
CA ASP A 311 14.67 -4.47 14.99
C ASP A 311 14.05 -3.23 15.67
N GLY A 312 13.01 -3.43 16.49
CA GLY A 312 12.40 -2.36 17.29
C GLY A 312 11.48 -1.41 16.53
N CYS A 313 10.86 -1.85 15.43
CA CYS A 313 9.81 -1.07 14.77
C CYS A 313 8.69 -0.69 15.74
N VAL A 314 8.20 0.55 15.67
CA VAL A 314 7.05 1.03 16.46
C VAL A 314 5.92 1.40 15.52
N VAL A 315 4.75 0.84 15.76
CA VAL A 315 3.53 1.12 15.00
C VAL A 315 2.50 1.74 15.94
N ASN A 316 2.00 2.92 15.58
CA ASN A 316 0.87 3.59 16.19
C ASN A 316 -0.22 3.75 15.13
N SER A 317 -1.26 2.91 15.20
CA SER A 317 -2.37 2.93 14.25
C SER A 317 -3.65 3.48 14.87
N GLY A 318 -4.28 4.43 14.17
CA GLY A 318 -5.60 4.97 14.51
C GLY A 318 -6.73 3.95 14.37
N ARG A 319 -6.51 2.84 13.66
CA ARG A 319 -7.47 1.73 13.54
C ARG A 319 -6.75 0.39 13.69
N PHE A 320 -6.45 -0.30 12.60
CA PHE A 320 -5.92 -1.66 12.60
C PHE A 320 -4.40 -1.67 12.42
N GLY A 321 -3.73 -2.69 12.92
CA GLY A 321 -2.28 -2.85 12.69
C GLY A 321 -2.02 -3.32 11.27
N VAL A 322 -2.44 -4.55 10.96
CA VAL A 322 -2.22 -5.20 9.66
C VAL A 322 -3.53 -5.74 9.11
N MET A 323 -3.80 -5.49 7.83
CA MET A 323 -4.83 -6.21 7.06
C MET A 323 -4.16 -7.26 6.17
N ILE A 324 -4.68 -8.48 6.18
CA ILE A 324 -4.32 -9.54 5.23
C ILE A 324 -5.58 -9.91 4.45
N HIS A 325 -5.59 -9.67 3.14
CA HIS A 325 -6.76 -9.88 2.26
C HIS A 325 -6.34 -10.31 0.86
N GLY A 326 -7.28 -10.78 0.04
CA GLY A 326 -7.04 -11.23 -1.34
C GLY A 326 -6.16 -12.49 -1.43
N GLY A 327 -6.41 -13.36 -2.40
CA GLY A 327 -5.73 -14.66 -2.51
C GLY A 327 -6.41 -15.76 -1.70
N THR A 328 -6.03 -17.01 -1.98
CA THR A 328 -6.49 -18.20 -1.24
C THR A 328 -5.54 -18.60 -0.11
N GLY A 329 -4.30 -18.07 -0.11
CA GLY A 329 -3.28 -18.27 0.93
C GLY A 329 -1.91 -17.70 0.54
N GLY A 330 -0.81 -18.26 1.05
CA GLY A 330 0.57 -17.97 0.61
C GLY A 330 1.27 -16.73 1.19
N GLY A 331 0.51 -15.71 1.60
CA GLY A 331 1.06 -14.50 2.20
C GLY A 331 1.56 -14.71 3.64
N ALA A 332 2.51 -13.89 4.08
CA ALA A 332 3.04 -14.00 5.44
C ALA A 332 3.32 -12.66 6.14
N LEU A 333 3.13 -12.68 7.46
CA LEU A 333 3.46 -11.58 8.36
C LEU A 333 4.48 -12.05 9.40
N THR A 334 5.55 -11.29 9.58
CA THR A 334 6.49 -11.49 10.69
C THR A 334 6.61 -10.21 11.53
N LEU A 335 6.35 -10.33 12.84
CA LEU A 335 6.53 -9.27 13.83
C LEU A 335 7.55 -9.77 14.86
N ASN A 336 8.77 -9.22 14.88
CA ASN A 336 9.78 -9.77 15.79
C ASN A 336 10.78 -8.73 16.31
N LYS A 337 11.73 -9.23 17.12
CA LYS A 337 12.89 -8.48 17.63
C LYS A 337 12.50 -7.15 18.27
N GLY A 338 11.55 -7.20 19.21
CA GLY A 338 11.14 -6.03 19.99
C GLY A 338 10.29 -5.02 19.23
N SER A 339 9.69 -5.40 18.09
CA SER A 339 8.70 -4.56 17.44
C SER A 339 7.48 -4.35 18.35
N VAL A 340 6.89 -3.15 18.33
CA VAL A 340 5.76 -2.75 19.17
C VAL A 340 4.62 -2.26 18.28
N PHE A 341 3.42 -2.80 18.50
CA PHE A 341 2.20 -2.38 17.81
C PHE A 341 1.21 -1.83 18.82
N ASN A 342 0.75 -0.60 18.62
CA ASN A 342 -0.30 0.08 19.37
C ASN A 342 -1.45 0.41 18.40
N THR A 343 -2.59 -0.23 18.57
CA THR A 343 -3.73 -0.10 17.64
C THR A 343 -5.02 0.19 18.40
N LYS A 344 -5.90 1.00 17.82
CA LYS A 344 -7.24 1.21 18.42
C LYS A 344 -8.16 0.02 18.22
N SER A 345 -8.05 -0.64 17.08
CA SER A 345 -8.83 -1.83 16.70
C SER A 345 -7.95 -3.08 16.77
N ALA A 346 -8.28 -4.13 16.01
CA ALA A 346 -7.50 -5.37 16.00
C ALA A 346 -6.05 -5.13 15.52
N VAL A 347 -5.09 -5.82 16.16
CA VAL A 347 -3.68 -5.73 15.72
C VAL A 347 -3.51 -6.39 14.35
N ILE A 348 -4.10 -7.57 14.16
CA ILE A 348 -4.04 -8.32 12.91
C ILE A 348 -5.47 -8.68 12.49
N GLN A 349 -5.87 -8.27 11.29
CA GLN A 349 -7.14 -8.62 10.67
C GLN A 349 -6.88 -9.43 9.39
N VAL A 350 -7.47 -10.63 9.30
CA VAL A 350 -7.37 -11.53 8.15
C VAL A 350 -8.75 -11.72 7.56
N LYS A 351 -8.91 -11.49 6.25
CA LYS A 351 -10.21 -11.54 5.56
C LYS A 351 -10.26 -12.65 4.51
N GLU A 352 -11.07 -13.68 4.76
CA GLU A 352 -11.41 -14.80 3.85
C GLU A 352 -10.24 -15.60 3.26
N ARG A 353 -9.14 -15.76 3.99
CA ARG A 353 -7.97 -16.47 3.45
C ARG A 353 -7.08 -17.11 4.50
N GLY A 354 -6.30 -18.07 4.04
CA GLY A 354 -5.15 -18.60 4.77
C GLY A 354 -3.95 -17.65 4.72
N GLY A 355 -2.91 -18.01 5.47
CA GLY A 355 -1.68 -17.25 5.56
C GLY A 355 -0.79 -17.74 6.70
N ASN A 356 0.41 -17.19 6.79
CA ASN A 356 1.38 -17.52 7.83
C ASN A 356 1.71 -16.27 8.67
N ILE A 357 1.52 -16.35 9.98
CA ILE A 357 1.84 -15.27 10.91
C ILE A 357 2.88 -15.78 11.91
N VAL A 358 3.95 -15.01 12.09
CA VAL A 358 4.96 -15.26 13.11
C VAL A 358 5.13 -14.01 13.96
N VAL A 359 4.87 -14.14 15.25
CA VAL A 359 5.12 -13.10 16.25
C VAL A 359 6.14 -13.64 17.23
N ASP A 360 7.32 -13.03 17.32
CA ASP A 360 8.42 -13.49 18.18
C ASP A 360 9.06 -12.34 18.97
N GLY A 361 8.74 -12.27 20.26
CA GLY A 361 9.25 -11.23 21.15
C GLY A 361 8.80 -9.81 20.77
N ALA A 362 7.62 -9.68 20.15
CA ALA A 362 6.98 -8.41 19.85
C ALA A 362 5.90 -8.07 20.89
N GLU A 363 5.65 -6.78 21.09
CA GLU A 363 4.60 -6.26 21.96
C GLU A 363 3.38 -5.86 21.11
N LEU A 364 2.21 -6.44 21.39
CA LEU A 364 0.99 -6.19 20.64
C LEU A 364 -0.10 -5.64 21.59
N ASN A 365 -0.43 -4.36 21.42
CA ASN A 365 -1.38 -3.62 22.22
C ASN A 365 -2.58 -3.21 21.36
N SER A 366 -3.78 -3.63 21.77
CA SER A 366 -5.05 -3.28 21.12
C SER A 366 -5.99 -2.63 22.13
N GLU A 367 -6.51 -1.44 21.82
CA GLU A 367 -7.54 -0.77 22.65
C GLU A 367 -8.88 -1.53 22.59
N SER A 368 -9.23 -2.13 21.44
CA SER A 368 -10.41 -2.99 21.31
C SER A 368 -10.25 -4.36 21.99
N GLY A 369 -9.04 -4.68 22.44
CA GLY A 369 -8.70 -5.95 23.09
C GLY A 369 -8.64 -7.13 22.13
N ILE A 370 -8.42 -6.90 20.83
CA ILE A 370 -8.35 -7.97 19.82
C ILE A 370 -6.94 -8.02 19.25
N ILE A 371 -6.26 -9.17 19.41
CA ILE A 371 -4.95 -9.39 18.81
C ILE A 371 -5.09 -9.88 17.37
N LEU A 372 -5.93 -10.89 17.15
CA LEU A 372 -6.14 -11.50 15.85
C LEU A 372 -7.64 -11.67 15.58
N LEU A 373 -8.09 -11.15 14.46
CA LEU A 373 -9.44 -11.33 13.93
C LEU A 373 -9.36 -11.93 12.54
N ALA A 374 -9.71 -13.20 12.41
CA ALA A 374 -9.97 -13.85 11.13
C ALA A 374 -11.47 -13.80 10.85
N MET A 375 -11.88 -13.20 9.73
CA MET A 375 -13.27 -12.91 9.43
C MET A 375 -13.64 -13.10 7.96
N GLU A 376 -14.94 -13.23 7.70
CA GLU A 376 -15.47 -13.11 6.34
C GLU A 376 -15.21 -11.72 5.76
N SER A 377 -15.14 -11.61 4.44
CA SER A 377 -14.81 -10.37 3.77
C SER A 377 -16.03 -9.46 3.83
N ASP A 378 -15.80 -8.22 4.21
CA ASP A 378 -16.78 -7.16 4.23
C ASP A 378 -16.56 -6.15 3.10
N ASP A 379 -15.72 -6.51 2.13
CA ASP A 379 -15.62 -5.77 0.86
C ASP A 379 -16.98 -5.81 0.16
N PRO A 380 -17.64 -4.64 -0.02
CA PRO A 380 -18.98 -4.59 -0.57
C PRO A 380 -19.05 -5.06 -2.02
N ILE A 381 -17.95 -4.96 -2.79
CA ILE A 381 -17.91 -5.47 -4.16
C ILE A 381 -17.75 -6.97 -4.18
N LEU A 382 -16.86 -7.54 -3.37
CA LEU A 382 -16.77 -9.01 -3.26
C LEU A 382 -18.12 -9.61 -2.83
N ARG A 383 -18.82 -8.93 -1.91
CA ARG A 383 -20.17 -9.32 -1.51
C ARG A 383 -21.22 -9.16 -2.62
N ALA A 384 -21.15 -8.08 -3.41
CA ALA A 384 -22.05 -7.87 -4.55
C ALA A 384 -21.84 -8.97 -5.61
N ILE A 385 -20.58 -9.29 -5.94
CA ILE A 385 -20.20 -10.40 -6.84
C ILE A 385 -20.77 -11.72 -6.32
N ALA A 386 -20.58 -12.03 -5.03
CA ALA A 386 -21.11 -13.24 -4.42
C ALA A 386 -22.65 -13.31 -4.47
N ARG A 387 -23.34 -12.17 -4.51
CA ARG A 387 -24.81 -12.08 -4.69
C ARG A 387 -25.27 -12.06 -6.16
N GLY A 388 -24.35 -12.03 -7.13
CA GLY A 388 -24.67 -11.89 -8.55
C GLY A 388 -25.13 -10.49 -8.95
N GLU A 389 -24.89 -9.49 -8.10
CA GLU A 389 -25.08 -8.08 -8.42
C GLU A 389 -23.86 -7.65 -9.27
N GLY A 390 -24.12 -7.14 -10.48
CA GLY A 390 -23.08 -6.87 -11.48
C GLY A 390 -21.92 -5.99 -10.99
N LEU A 391 -20.84 -6.00 -11.76
CA LEU A 391 -19.58 -5.36 -11.43
C LEU A 391 -19.64 -3.82 -11.58
N PRO A 392 -18.96 -3.05 -10.70
CA PRO A 392 -18.72 -1.63 -10.95
C PRO A 392 -17.95 -1.40 -12.26
N PRO A 393 -18.08 -0.22 -12.91
CA PRO A 393 -17.30 0.11 -14.10
C PRO A 393 -15.79 -0.02 -13.87
N GLY A 394 -15.12 -0.83 -14.69
CA GLY A 394 -13.68 -1.10 -14.58
C GLY A 394 -13.32 -2.38 -13.82
N PHE A 395 -14.29 -3.08 -13.24
CA PHE A 395 -14.07 -4.45 -12.75
C PHE A 395 -14.07 -5.43 -13.93
N PRO A 396 -13.03 -6.26 -14.13
CA PRO A 396 -13.04 -7.25 -15.19
C PRO A 396 -14.07 -8.36 -14.90
N VAL A 397 -14.89 -8.68 -15.90
CA VAL A 397 -15.86 -9.78 -15.86
C VAL A 397 -15.09 -11.11 -15.84
N PRO A 398 -15.33 -12.03 -14.89
CA PRO A 398 -14.80 -13.39 -14.98
C PRO A 398 -15.28 -14.03 -16.30
N PRO A 399 -14.43 -14.77 -17.03
CA PRO A 399 -14.91 -15.52 -18.20
C PRO A 399 -16.06 -16.45 -17.78
N ASP A 400 -17.13 -16.46 -18.59
CA ASP A 400 -18.38 -17.16 -18.30
C ASP A 400 -18.17 -18.66 -17.96
N LYS A 401 -18.72 -19.03 -16.80
CA LYS A 401 -19.42 -20.29 -16.46
C LYS A 401 -18.86 -21.60 -17.03
N ASP A 402 -18.10 -22.30 -16.18
CA ASP A 402 -18.44 -23.66 -15.73
C ASP A 402 -17.54 -24.04 -14.53
N GLY A 403 -17.97 -23.68 -13.32
CA GLY A 403 -17.30 -24.06 -12.07
C GLY A 403 -17.41 -22.96 -11.01
N ALA A 404 -18.35 -23.11 -10.08
CA ALA A 404 -18.55 -22.17 -8.99
C ALA A 404 -17.40 -22.24 -7.98
N GLU A 405 -16.65 -21.15 -7.84
CA GLU A 405 -16.17 -20.49 -6.61
C GLU A 405 -15.37 -19.26 -7.05
N GLY A 406 -15.55 -18.12 -6.38
CA GLY A 406 -15.03 -16.82 -6.80
C GLY A 406 -13.50 -16.76 -6.75
N GLU A 407 -12.83 -17.17 -7.82
CA GLU A 407 -11.40 -16.92 -8.02
C GLU A 407 -11.17 -15.50 -8.53
N ILE A 408 -10.34 -14.76 -7.80
CA ILE A 408 -9.69 -13.52 -8.24
C ILE A 408 -8.84 -13.81 -9.50
N ASN A 409 -9.21 -13.21 -10.63
CA ASN A 409 -8.49 -13.34 -11.90
C ASN A 409 -7.03 -12.81 -11.81
N GLU A 410 -6.06 -13.55 -12.37
CA GLU A 410 -4.63 -13.18 -12.54
C GLU A 410 -4.38 -11.78 -13.13
N ALA A 411 -5.35 -11.22 -13.85
CA ALA A 411 -5.30 -9.87 -14.39
C ALA A 411 -5.15 -8.78 -13.31
N TRP A 412 -5.60 -9.07 -12.07
CA TRP A 412 -5.52 -8.13 -10.94
C TRP A 412 -4.14 -8.05 -10.31
N THR A 413 -3.38 -9.14 -10.27
CA THR A 413 -2.13 -9.20 -9.51
C THR A 413 -0.91 -8.78 -10.31
N THR A 414 -0.96 -8.85 -11.63
CA THR A 414 0.27 -8.89 -12.42
C THR A 414 0.42 -7.79 -13.46
N GLY A 415 -0.64 -7.06 -13.83
CA GLY A 415 -0.53 -6.08 -14.93
C GLY A 415 0.09 -6.67 -16.20
N LYS A 416 -0.05 -7.99 -16.41
CA LYS A 416 0.70 -8.76 -17.41
C LYS A 416 0.51 -8.20 -18.82
N THR A 417 1.62 -7.84 -19.44
CA THR A 417 1.78 -7.88 -20.90
C THR A 417 1.73 -9.33 -21.37
N GLU A 418 1.21 -9.58 -22.58
CA GLU A 418 0.85 -10.90 -23.13
C GLU A 418 1.96 -11.98 -23.15
N ASP A 419 3.21 -11.63 -22.81
CA ASP A 419 4.40 -12.49 -22.94
C ASP A 419 4.95 -13.08 -21.61
N ALA A 420 4.30 -12.85 -20.45
CA ALA A 420 4.76 -13.46 -19.20
C ALA A 420 4.43 -14.98 -19.15
N PRO A 421 5.38 -15.86 -18.76
CA PRO A 421 5.10 -17.28 -18.63
C PRO A 421 3.94 -17.52 -17.66
N LYS A 422 2.90 -18.21 -18.12
CA LYS A 422 1.77 -18.65 -17.29
C LYS A 422 2.30 -19.58 -16.20
N LYS A 423 2.45 -19.05 -14.98
CA LYS A 423 2.77 -19.84 -13.80
C LYS A 423 1.48 -20.54 -13.39
N GLU A 424 1.50 -21.86 -13.33
CA GLU A 424 0.39 -22.62 -12.74
C GLU A 424 0.07 -22.04 -11.35
N PRO A 425 -1.20 -21.75 -11.04
CA PRO A 425 -1.57 -21.13 -9.77
C PRO A 425 -1.12 -22.05 -8.63
N ALA A 426 -0.38 -21.47 -7.68
CA ALA A 426 0.04 -22.21 -6.50
C ALA A 426 -1.20 -22.58 -5.67
N VAL A 427 -1.33 -23.86 -5.31
CA VAL A 427 -2.40 -24.32 -4.42
C VAL A 427 -2.00 -24.00 -3.00
N PHE A 428 -2.71 -23.05 -2.39
CA PHE A 428 -2.49 -22.65 -1.00
C PHE A 428 -3.56 -23.22 -0.07
N SER A 429 -3.19 -23.45 1.19
CA SER A 429 -4.16 -23.79 2.22
C SER A 429 -5.01 -22.57 2.58
N THR A 430 -6.29 -22.79 2.80
CA THR A 430 -7.22 -21.80 3.35
C THR A 430 -7.06 -21.61 4.87
N ASN A 431 -6.26 -22.47 5.53
CA ASN A 431 -5.97 -22.35 6.95
C ASN A 431 -5.04 -21.17 7.23
N LEU A 432 -5.33 -20.48 8.32
CA LEU A 432 -4.46 -19.44 8.87
C LEU A 432 -3.57 -20.07 9.95
N GLU A 433 -2.27 -20.13 9.69
CA GLU A 433 -1.28 -20.61 10.65
C GLU A 433 -0.63 -19.42 11.35
N ALA A 434 -0.75 -19.34 12.68
CA ALA A 434 -0.16 -18.26 13.45
C ALA A 434 0.64 -18.80 14.65
N SER A 435 1.92 -18.41 14.72
CA SER A 435 2.86 -18.78 15.76
C SER A 435 3.21 -17.56 16.60
N PHE A 436 3.09 -17.70 17.92
CA PHE A 436 3.34 -16.66 18.91
C PHE A 436 4.40 -17.17 19.89
N LYS A 437 5.59 -16.54 19.86
CA LYS A 437 6.78 -16.99 20.58
C LYS A 437 7.31 -15.90 21.49
N ASN A 438 7.68 -16.26 22.72
CA ASN A 438 8.32 -15.33 23.66
C ASN A 438 7.50 -14.05 23.90
N VAL A 439 6.17 -14.18 24.01
CA VAL A 439 5.24 -13.06 24.12
C VAL A 439 4.42 -13.10 25.41
N ASN A 440 3.97 -11.92 25.85
CA ASN A 440 2.92 -11.79 26.85
C ASN A 440 1.80 -10.94 26.24
N LEU A 441 0.67 -11.56 25.93
CA LEU A 441 -0.41 -10.96 25.16
C LEU A 441 -1.68 -10.84 26.00
N LYS A 442 -2.31 -9.67 25.92
CA LYS A 442 -3.63 -9.41 26.48
C LYS A 442 -4.58 -9.03 25.36
N GLY A 443 -5.51 -9.91 25.05
CA GLY A 443 -6.52 -9.71 24.03
C GLY A 443 -6.96 -11.02 23.39
N ASP A 444 -7.98 -10.90 22.55
CA ASP A 444 -8.72 -12.03 22.01
C ASP A 444 -8.20 -12.46 20.63
N PHE A 445 -8.36 -13.75 20.35
CA PHE A 445 -8.11 -14.40 19.07
C PHE A 445 -9.42 -14.97 18.57
N ILE A 446 -9.90 -14.49 17.43
CA ILE A 446 -11.25 -14.76 16.94
C ILE A 446 -11.18 -15.37 15.54
N ASN A 447 -11.85 -16.50 15.34
CA ASN A 447 -12.16 -17.04 14.02
C ASN A 447 -13.67 -16.95 13.76
N SER A 448 -14.08 -16.04 12.88
CA SER A 448 -15.45 -15.95 12.37
C SER A 448 -15.57 -16.35 10.90
N MET A 449 -14.49 -16.84 10.27
CA MET A 449 -14.48 -17.39 8.92
C MET A 449 -14.52 -18.92 8.92
N THR A 450 -15.30 -19.53 9.82
CA THR A 450 -15.31 -21.00 10.06
C THR A 450 -15.82 -21.84 8.89
N LYS A 451 -16.33 -21.20 7.83
CA LYS A 451 -16.66 -21.84 6.54
C LYS A 451 -15.48 -21.94 5.58
N ARG A 452 -14.40 -21.20 5.84
CA ARG A 452 -13.27 -21.02 4.91
C ARG A 452 -12.04 -21.79 5.32
N GLY A 453 -11.65 -21.71 6.59
CA GLY A 453 -10.41 -22.33 7.05
C GLY A 453 -10.26 -22.32 8.57
N ASP A 454 -9.42 -23.24 9.04
CA ASP A 454 -9.03 -23.27 10.44
C ASP A 454 -8.13 -22.09 10.75
N VAL A 455 -8.25 -21.58 11.98
CA VAL A 455 -7.20 -20.77 12.60
C VAL A 455 -6.39 -21.69 13.52
N ILE A 456 -5.13 -21.89 13.18
CA ILE A 456 -4.21 -22.79 13.86
C ILE A 456 -3.21 -21.94 14.63
N LEU A 457 -3.31 -21.96 15.95
CA LEU A 457 -2.52 -21.15 16.87
C LEU A 457 -1.49 -22.00 17.60
N SER A 458 -0.22 -21.61 17.50
CA SER A 458 0.88 -22.23 18.25
C SER A 458 1.52 -21.21 19.18
N PHE A 459 1.59 -21.54 20.47
CA PHE A 459 2.13 -20.69 21.52
C PHE A 459 3.38 -21.35 22.13
N GLU A 460 4.51 -20.66 22.06
CA GLU A 460 5.80 -21.10 22.56
C GLU A 460 6.37 -20.09 23.54
N ASN A 461 6.61 -20.48 24.79
CA ASN A 461 7.03 -19.58 25.85
C ASN A 461 6.16 -18.30 25.92
N ALA A 462 4.84 -18.50 25.90
CA ALA A 462 3.87 -17.41 25.79
C ALA A 462 2.92 -17.35 27.00
N THR A 463 2.57 -16.14 27.43
CA THR A 463 1.43 -15.92 28.32
C THR A 463 0.32 -15.20 27.56
N ILE A 464 -0.90 -15.75 27.61
CA ILE A 464 -2.05 -15.23 26.88
C ILE A 464 -3.15 -14.97 27.90
N THR A 465 -3.71 -13.76 27.90
CA THR A 465 -4.90 -13.41 28.69
C THR A 465 -5.98 -12.91 27.74
N GLY A 466 -7.07 -13.66 27.61
CA GLY A 466 -8.11 -13.35 26.62
C GLY A 466 -8.91 -14.59 26.22
N ALA A 467 -9.88 -14.39 25.31
CA ALA A 467 -10.55 -15.46 24.60
C ALA A 467 -9.69 -15.99 23.44
N ILE A 468 -9.80 -17.29 23.17
CA ILE A 468 -9.36 -17.91 21.92
C ILE A 468 -10.57 -18.68 21.39
N THR A 469 -11.26 -18.12 20.41
CA THR A 469 -12.66 -18.50 20.19
C THR A 469 -13.11 -18.42 18.74
N THR A 470 -13.94 -19.39 18.34
CA THR A 470 -14.84 -19.20 17.20
C THR A 470 -15.91 -18.15 17.52
N GLY A 471 -16.50 -17.57 16.49
CA GLY A 471 -17.59 -16.62 16.66
C GLY A 471 -18.23 -16.20 15.35
N ILE A 472 -19.09 -15.19 15.43
CA ILE A 472 -19.70 -14.51 14.30
C ILE A 472 -19.24 -13.05 14.33
N SER A 473 -18.87 -12.50 13.19
CA SER A 473 -18.54 -11.08 13.02
C SER A 473 -19.62 -10.41 12.18
N ASP A 474 -20.44 -9.60 12.81
CA ASP A 474 -21.46 -8.80 12.13
C ASP A 474 -20.94 -7.37 11.90
N PRO A 475 -21.25 -6.73 10.76
CA PRO A 475 -21.03 -5.29 10.59
C PRO A 475 -21.65 -4.50 11.75
N ILE A 476 -20.97 -3.45 12.22
CA ILE A 476 -21.48 -2.62 13.33
C ILE A 476 -22.75 -1.83 12.91
N ASP A 477 -22.93 -1.59 11.61
CA ASP A 477 -24.06 -0.87 11.04
C ASP A 477 -24.41 -1.43 9.64
N SER A 478 -25.16 -0.67 8.85
CA SER A 478 -25.46 -0.93 7.45
C SER A 478 -24.21 -1.15 6.57
N ALA A 479 -24.44 -1.71 5.38
CA ALA A 479 -23.38 -1.97 4.42
C ALA A 479 -22.58 -0.69 4.11
N PRO A 480 -21.23 -0.73 4.17
CA PRO A 480 -20.41 0.44 3.90
C PRO A 480 -20.63 1.00 2.48
N THR A 481 -20.61 2.33 2.37
CA THR A 481 -20.59 3.09 1.11
C THR A 481 -19.27 3.84 0.96
N GLN A 482 -19.07 4.55 -0.15
CA GLN A 482 -17.91 5.41 -0.32
C GLN A 482 -17.84 6.51 0.76
N GLU A 483 -18.97 7.03 1.23
CA GLU A 483 -19.03 8.02 2.31
C GLU A 483 -18.75 7.42 3.70
N THR A 484 -19.08 6.14 3.89
CA THR A 484 -18.88 5.40 5.15
C THR A 484 -17.76 4.38 5.06
N TYR A 485 -16.78 4.60 4.18
CA TYR A 485 -15.66 3.68 3.92
C TYR A 485 -14.94 3.25 5.21
N TYR A 486 -14.82 4.13 6.20
CA TYR A 486 -14.17 3.89 7.49
C TYR A 486 -14.88 2.83 8.35
N MET A 487 -16.06 2.35 7.94
CA MET A 487 -16.78 1.24 8.58
C MET A 487 -16.29 -0.13 8.10
N ILE A 488 -15.54 -0.20 6.99
CA ILE A 488 -14.97 -1.45 6.51
C ILE A 488 -13.91 -1.96 7.49
N GLY A 489 -14.05 -3.21 7.90
CA GLY A 489 -13.27 -3.88 8.93
C GLY A 489 -13.86 -3.73 10.34
N GLU A 490 -14.81 -2.82 10.56
CA GLU A 490 -15.42 -2.57 11.87
C GLU A 490 -16.59 -3.52 12.11
N VAL A 491 -16.37 -4.49 13.00
CA VAL A 491 -17.33 -5.56 13.27
C VAL A 491 -17.59 -5.77 14.76
N LYS A 492 -18.82 -6.19 15.06
CA LYS A 492 -19.22 -6.71 16.36
C LYS A 492 -19.01 -8.21 16.38
N ASN A 493 -18.16 -8.68 17.30
CA ASN A 493 -17.88 -10.09 17.47
C ASN A 493 -18.79 -10.71 18.55
N THR A 494 -19.48 -11.80 18.19
CA THR A 494 -20.24 -12.63 19.12
C THR A 494 -19.57 -13.99 19.26
N TYR A 495 -19.10 -14.33 20.46
CA TYR A 495 -18.42 -15.60 20.68
C TYR A 495 -19.43 -16.74 20.78
N CYS A 496 -19.23 -17.76 19.99
CA CYS A 496 -20.09 -18.93 19.98
C CYS A 496 -19.36 -20.13 19.38
N SER A 497 -19.85 -21.33 19.69
CA SER A 497 -19.49 -22.52 18.93
C SER A 497 -19.87 -22.38 17.46
N THR A 498 -19.16 -23.10 16.61
CA THR A 498 -19.52 -23.29 15.21
C THR A 498 -19.91 -24.74 14.94
N ASP A 499 -20.80 -24.94 13.98
CA ASP A 499 -21.15 -26.25 13.41
C ASP A 499 -20.54 -26.45 12.01
N GLU A 500 -19.77 -25.46 11.53
CA GLU A 500 -19.08 -25.49 10.25
C GLU A 500 -17.87 -26.44 10.27
N GLU A 501 -17.31 -26.70 9.08
CA GLU A 501 -16.17 -27.62 8.89
C GLU A 501 -14.92 -27.20 9.67
N TYR A 502 -14.65 -25.90 9.75
CA TYR A 502 -13.43 -25.37 10.34
C TYR A 502 -13.69 -24.69 11.69
N GLY A 503 -12.62 -24.43 12.44
CA GLY A 503 -12.70 -23.59 13.63
C GLY A 503 -11.34 -23.19 14.18
N ILE A 504 -11.09 -23.46 15.46
CA ILE A 504 -9.80 -23.09 16.08
C ILE A 504 -9.08 -24.31 16.65
N LYS A 505 -7.78 -24.40 16.35
CA LYS A 505 -6.86 -25.42 16.85
C LYS A 505 -5.73 -24.73 17.60
N VAL A 506 -5.52 -25.09 18.87
CA VAL A 506 -4.55 -24.45 19.76
C VAL A 506 -3.48 -25.45 20.20
N SER A 507 -2.22 -25.02 20.24
CA SER A 507 -1.12 -25.74 20.88
C SER A 507 -0.36 -24.84 21.84
N LEU A 508 -0.17 -25.31 23.07
CA LEU A 508 0.62 -24.64 24.12
C LEU A 508 1.84 -25.50 24.44
N ASP A 509 3.05 -24.92 24.37
CA ASP A 509 4.28 -25.59 24.79
C ASP A 509 4.43 -25.68 26.32
N GLU A 510 5.47 -26.38 26.78
CA GLU A 510 5.74 -26.64 28.21
C GLU A 510 5.90 -25.38 29.07
N LYS A 511 6.11 -24.20 28.45
CA LYS A 511 6.32 -22.92 29.13
C LYS A 511 5.14 -21.97 28.99
N SER A 512 4.13 -22.35 28.21
CA SER A 512 3.02 -21.48 27.87
C SER A 512 1.89 -21.54 28.88
N THR A 513 1.29 -20.38 29.14
CA THR A 513 0.13 -20.24 30.02
C THR A 513 -0.99 -19.49 29.30
N TRP A 514 -2.17 -20.09 29.26
CA TRP A 514 -3.41 -19.42 28.86
C TRP A 514 -4.28 -19.10 30.08
N ILE A 515 -4.49 -17.82 30.31
CA ILE A 515 -5.43 -17.25 31.28
C ILE A 515 -6.73 -16.93 30.53
N VAL A 516 -7.71 -17.82 30.68
CA VAL A 516 -9.04 -17.69 30.09
C VAL A 516 -9.83 -16.70 30.95
N ASP A 517 -10.09 -15.49 30.42
CA ASP A 517 -10.86 -14.45 31.11
C ASP A 517 -12.29 -14.30 30.55
N LYS A 518 -12.53 -14.86 29.36
CA LYS A 518 -13.81 -14.90 28.65
C LYS A 518 -14.05 -16.32 28.13
N SER A 519 -15.32 -16.73 28.10
CA SER A 519 -15.68 -18.04 27.55
C SER A 519 -15.22 -18.20 26.11
N SER A 520 -14.68 -19.37 25.78
CA SER A 520 -13.97 -19.65 24.53
C SER A 520 -14.46 -20.96 23.90
N TYR A 521 -14.55 -20.96 22.57
CA TYR A 521 -15.08 -22.06 21.76
C TYR A 521 -14.04 -22.48 20.73
N LEU A 522 -13.66 -23.76 20.70
CA LEU A 522 -12.60 -24.27 19.83
C LEU A 522 -12.81 -25.74 19.48
N ASN A 523 -12.00 -26.26 18.56
CA ASN A 523 -12.13 -27.61 18.00
C ASN A 523 -11.02 -28.55 18.47
N ARG A 524 -9.86 -27.98 18.82
CA ARG A 524 -8.73 -28.74 19.36
C ARG A 524 -7.87 -27.90 20.27
N ILE A 525 -7.43 -28.47 21.39
CA ILE A 525 -6.38 -27.90 22.23
C ILE A 525 -5.39 -28.98 22.65
N THR A 526 -4.11 -28.70 22.41
CA THR A 526 -2.98 -29.49 22.89
C THR A 526 -2.33 -28.72 24.05
N VAL A 527 -2.29 -29.32 25.24
CA VAL A 527 -1.70 -28.74 26.44
C VAL A 527 -0.47 -29.56 26.79
N ALA A 528 0.73 -29.12 26.39
CA ALA A 528 1.95 -29.88 26.65
C ALA A 528 2.20 -30.08 28.16
N THR A 529 2.98 -31.09 28.51
CA THR A 529 3.46 -31.27 29.89
C THR A 529 4.19 -30.00 30.34
N GLY A 530 3.73 -29.36 31.42
CA GLY A 530 4.26 -28.07 31.91
C GLY A 530 3.41 -26.86 31.55
N ALA A 531 2.62 -26.94 30.47
CA ALA A 531 1.69 -25.88 30.07
C ALA A 531 0.55 -25.73 31.10
N SER A 532 -0.05 -24.54 31.16
CA SER A 532 -1.18 -24.24 32.05
C SER A 532 -2.33 -23.56 31.31
N VAL A 533 -3.55 -24.05 31.54
CA VAL A 533 -4.79 -23.35 31.16
C VAL A 533 -5.60 -23.11 32.43
N LYS A 534 -5.86 -21.85 32.75
CA LYS A 534 -6.51 -21.45 34.02
C LYS A 534 -7.46 -20.28 33.81
N ALA A 535 -8.36 -20.06 34.76
CA ALA A 535 -9.18 -18.85 34.77
C ALA A 535 -8.36 -17.62 35.17
N ALA A 536 -8.86 -16.43 34.86
CA ALA A 536 -8.43 -15.20 35.52
C ALA A 536 -8.66 -15.25 37.04
N ASP A 537 -7.92 -14.45 37.80
CA ASP A 537 -8.00 -14.45 39.27
C ASP A 537 -9.43 -14.19 39.77
N GLY A 538 -9.88 -14.99 40.72
CA GLY A 538 -11.24 -14.93 41.29
C GLY A 538 -12.34 -15.56 40.41
N LYS A 539 -11.97 -16.17 39.28
CA LYS A 539 -12.90 -16.89 38.39
C LYS A 539 -12.71 -18.40 38.45
N MET A 540 -13.75 -19.13 38.05
CA MET A 540 -13.66 -20.58 37.84
C MET A 540 -13.67 -20.91 36.35
N LEU A 541 -12.81 -21.85 35.95
CA LEU A 541 -12.75 -22.39 34.60
C LEU A 541 -13.29 -23.81 34.57
N THR A 542 -14.22 -24.08 33.66
CA THR A 542 -14.70 -25.43 33.36
C THR A 542 -14.57 -25.71 31.86
N MET A 543 -14.22 -26.94 31.50
CA MET A 543 -14.16 -27.38 30.11
C MET A 543 -15.23 -28.45 29.84
N THR A 544 -15.87 -28.38 28.68
CA THR A 544 -16.58 -29.52 28.09
C THR A 544 -15.96 -29.92 26.77
N VAL A 545 -16.02 -31.20 26.43
CA VAL A 545 -15.67 -31.75 25.11
C VAL A 545 -16.91 -32.50 24.61
N ASN A 546 -17.47 -32.06 23.49
CA ASN A 546 -18.74 -32.56 22.96
C ASN A 546 -19.86 -32.56 24.02
N GLY A 547 -19.93 -31.50 24.83
CA GLY A 547 -20.90 -31.34 25.91
C GLY A 547 -20.61 -32.15 27.18
N THR A 548 -19.63 -33.04 27.16
CA THR A 548 -19.22 -33.82 28.36
C THR A 548 -18.23 -33.01 29.19
N PRO A 549 -18.46 -32.81 30.51
CA PRO A 549 -17.48 -32.17 31.38
C PRO A 549 -16.15 -32.93 31.39
N THR A 550 -15.06 -32.22 31.13
CA THR A 550 -13.72 -32.80 31.00
C THR A 550 -12.73 -31.98 31.82
N SER A 551 -11.89 -32.65 32.61
CA SER A 551 -10.81 -31.97 33.34
C SER A 551 -9.69 -31.58 32.37
N ILE A 552 -9.19 -30.35 32.49
CA ILE A 552 -8.04 -29.90 31.73
C ILE A 552 -6.76 -30.42 32.41
N LYS A 553 -5.91 -31.14 31.66
CA LYS A 553 -4.66 -31.70 32.16
C LYS A 553 -3.52 -31.35 31.22
N ALA A 554 -2.36 -31.05 31.81
CA ALA A 554 -1.12 -30.96 31.07
C ALA A 554 -0.68 -32.35 30.60
N GLY A 555 -0.13 -32.43 29.38
CA GLY A 555 0.26 -33.67 28.70
C GLY A 555 -0.82 -34.25 27.77
N ASP A 556 -2.01 -33.65 27.70
CA ASP A 556 -3.16 -34.16 26.94
C ASP A 556 -3.47 -33.31 25.69
N THR A 557 -4.14 -33.95 24.73
CA THR A 557 -4.79 -33.30 23.58
C THR A 557 -6.28 -33.59 23.63
N TYR A 558 -7.09 -32.56 23.45
CA TYR A 558 -8.54 -32.66 23.37
C TYR A 558 -9.01 -32.23 21.98
N GLU A 559 -9.99 -32.94 21.43
CA GLU A 559 -10.55 -32.70 20.10
C GLU A 559 -12.07 -32.92 20.10
N GLY A 560 -12.78 -32.11 19.31
CA GLY A 560 -14.25 -32.06 19.26
C GLY A 560 -14.76 -30.65 19.57
N LYS A 561 -16.06 -30.51 19.87
CA LYS A 561 -16.64 -29.22 20.28
C LYS A 561 -16.21 -28.91 21.71
N ILE A 562 -15.20 -28.07 21.85
CA ILE A 562 -14.62 -27.70 23.14
C ILE A 562 -15.19 -26.36 23.59
N VAL A 563 -15.70 -26.31 24.82
CA VAL A 563 -16.17 -25.08 25.44
C VAL A 563 -15.43 -24.86 26.75
N LEU A 564 -14.66 -23.78 26.82
CA LEU A 564 -14.05 -23.27 28.03
C LEU A 564 -14.94 -22.17 28.60
N MET A 565 -15.57 -22.42 29.75
CA MET A 565 -16.49 -21.48 30.38
C MET A 565 -15.83 -20.85 31.60
N VAL A 566 -15.85 -19.51 31.64
CA VAL A 566 -15.40 -18.71 32.79
C VAL A 566 -16.62 -18.22 33.56
N LYS A 567 -16.65 -18.41 34.89
CA LYS A 567 -17.72 -17.94 35.78
C LYS A 567 -17.17 -17.04 36.87
#